data_AF-A0A959RUX8-F1
#
_entry.id   AF-A0A959RUX8-F1
#
_cell.length_a   1.000
_cell.length_b   1.000
_cell.length_c   1.000
_cell.angle_alpha   90.00
_cell.angle_beta   90.00
_cell.angle_gamma   90.00
#
_symmetry.space_group_name_H-M   'P 1'
#
loop_
_entity.id
_entity.type
_entity.pdbx_description
1 polymer ?
#
loop_
_entity_poly.entity_id
_entity_poly.type
_entity_poly.pdbx_seq_one_letter_code
_entity_poly.pdbx_strand_id
1 'polypeptide(L)'
;MTKNNLPEKAYKNIDFLTSKDARIIRILSEFLEPKARFNKLNIVDTIVFFGSARLKSKRDANKELREFIKNSKKTSKDYTKNLKKKESLVRMSKYYEDSVELSERLTRWSMSLPTDKKRFIICSGGGPGIMEAANKGAKRAGGESIGLNISIPYEQFVNKYVNKELAFEFHYFFMRKFWFAYLAKALVVFPGGFGTVDEFMEILTLVQTGKIKKDMKVIVYDESYWKNIINFQAFIDNG
;
A
#
# COMPACT_ATOMS: atom_id res chain seq x y z
N MET A 1 -27.58 28.35 40.21
CA MET A 1 -26.59 27.25 40.05
C MET A 1 -26.22 27.17 38.58
N THR A 2 -25.02 27.58 38.24
CA THR A 2 -24.49 27.64 36.87
C THR A 2 -24.41 26.23 36.27
N LYS A 3 -25.03 26.02 35.11
CA LYS A 3 -25.09 24.76 34.32
C LYS A 3 -23.72 24.25 33.80
N ASN A 4 -22.60 24.71 34.35
CA ASN A 4 -21.29 24.67 33.69
C ASN A 4 -20.23 23.78 34.36
N ASN A 5 -20.62 22.71 35.06
CA ASN A 5 -19.63 21.78 35.63
C ASN A 5 -20.08 20.31 35.59
N LEU A 6 -20.66 19.87 34.47
CA LEU A 6 -20.83 18.44 34.26
C LEU A 6 -19.46 17.81 33.94
N PRO A 7 -19.11 16.66 34.53
CA PRO A 7 -17.86 15.98 34.21
C PRO A 7 -17.79 15.65 32.72
N GLU A 8 -16.60 15.78 32.14
CA GLU A 8 -16.38 15.42 30.75
C GLU A 8 -16.66 13.92 30.54
N LYS A 9 -17.39 13.60 29.46
CA LYS A 9 -17.63 12.21 29.10
C LYS A 9 -16.33 11.56 28.64
N ALA A 10 -16.03 10.34 29.10
CA ALA A 10 -14.78 9.65 28.79
C ALA A 10 -14.47 9.57 27.27
N TYR A 11 -15.49 9.40 26.42
CA TYR A 11 -15.33 9.35 24.96
C TYR A 11 -15.09 10.71 24.29
N LYS A 12 -15.09 11.81 25.06
CA LYS A 12 -14.68 13.15 24.62
C LYS A 12 -13.31 13.57 25.19
N ASN A 13 -12.86 12.90 26.25
CA ASN A 13 -11.59 13.20 26.92
C ASN A 13 -10.41 12.72 26.08
N ILE A 14 -9.70 13.65 25.44
CA ILE A 14 -8.58 13.34 24.54
C ILE A 14 -7.35 12.81 25.28
N ASP A 15 -7.12 13.27 26.51
CA ASP A 15 -5.98 12.82 27.34
C ASP A 15 -6.12 11.33 27.66
N PHE A 16 -7.32 10.89 28.04
CA PHE A 16 -7.66 9.48 28.20
C PHE A 16 -7.54 8.75 26.86
N LEU A 17 -8.17 9.24 25.80
CA LEU A 17 -8.20 8.57 24.49
C LEU A 17 -6.82 8.43 23.83
N THR A 18 -5.82 9.22 24.26
CA THR A 18 -4.43 9.12 23.81
C THR A 18 -3.52 8.41 24.83
N SER A 19 -3.99 8.18 26.07
CA SER A 19 -3.24 7.48 27.12
C SER A 19 -3.03 6.00 26.84
N LYS A 20 -2.22 5.32 27.66
CA LYS A 20 -2.03 3.86 27.57
C LYS A 20 -3.32 3.09 27.87
N ASP A 21 -4.20 3.64 28.71
CA ASP A 21 -5.41 2.96 29.18
C ASP A 21 -6.47 2.83 28.07
N ALA A 22 -6.55 3.80 27.15
CA ALA A 22 -7.45 3.74 26.00
C ALA A 22 -6.87 3.01 24.79
N ARG A 23 -5.75 2.27 24.91
CA ARG A 23 -5.14 1.55 23.78
C ARG A 23 -6.12 0.60 23.09
N ILE A 24 -6.90 -0.16 23.87
CA ILE A 24 -7.90 -1.10 23.33
C ILE A 24 -8.97 -0.35 22.54
N ILE A 25 -9.40 0.82 23.03
CA ILE A 25 -10.37 1.67 22.33
C ILE A 25 -9.81 2.13 20.99
N ARG A 26 -8.55 2.57 20.93
CA ARG A 26 -7.92 2.97 19.65
C ARG A 26 -7.80 1.81 18.66
N ILE A 27 -7.43 0.62 19.13
CA ILE A 27 -7.40 -0.59 18.30
C ILE A 27 -8.80 -0.91 17.76
N LEU A 28 -9.83 -0.86 18.62
CA LEU A 28 -11.22 -1.06 18.19
C LEU A 28 -11.68 0.00 17.21
N SER A 29 -11.25 1.26 17.35
CA SER A 29 -11.54 2.32 16.39
C SER A 29 -10.92 2.04 15.01
N GLU A 30 -9.65 1.60 14.96
CA GLU A 30 -8.98 1.20 13.71
C GLU A 30 -9.59 -0.06 13.06
N PHE A 31 -10.38 -0.84 13.81
CA PHE A 31 -11.21 -1.90 13.26
C PHE A 31 -12.59 -1.41 12.83
N LEU A 32 -13.31 -0.67 13.67
CA LEU A 32 -14.71 -0.33 13.43
C LEU A 32 -14.87 0.78 12.39
N GLU A 33 -13.99 1.77 12.38
CA GLU A 33 -14.12 2.92 11.49
C GLU A 33 -13.93 2.53 10.01
N PRO A 34 -12.85 1.81 9.61
CA PRO A 34 -12.71 1.39 8.23
C PRO A 34 -13.84 0.47 7.79
N LYS A 35 -14.28 -0.44 8.65
CA LYS A 35 -15.45 -1.31 8.40
C LYS A 35 -16.71 -0.49 8.09
N ALA A 36 -17.01 0.49 8.94
CA ALA A 36 -18.19 1.35 8.76
C ALA A 36 -18.10 2.13 7.44
N ARG A 37 -16.91 2.64 7.10
CA ARG A 37 -16.69 3.40 5.87
C ARG A 37 -16.81 2.53 4.62
N PHE A 38 -16.22 1.33 4.60
CA PHE A 38 -16.36 0.38 3.50
C PHE A 38 -17.82 -0.04 3.28
N ASN A 39 -18.56 -0.30 4.37
CA ASN A 39 -19.99 -0.61 4.30
C ASN A 39 -20.79 0.56 3.70
N LYS A 40 -20.56 1.79 4.18
CA LYS A 40 -21.23 2.99 3.66
C LYS A 40 -20.99 3.20 2.17
N LEU A 41 -19.79 2.87 1.69
CA LEU A 41 -19.37 3.04 0.30
C LEU A 41 -19.63 1.80 -0.58
N ASN A 42 -20.30 0.77 -0.05
CA ASN A 42 -20.60 -0.49 -0.73
C ASN A 42 -19.35 -1.21 -1.29
N ILE A 43 -18.20 -1.06 -0.63
CA ILE A 43 -16.95 -1.76 -1.00
C ILE A 43 -16.95 -3.15 -0.39
N VAL A 44 -16.82 -4.17 -1.22
CA VAL A 44 -16.94 -5.57 -0.77
C VAL A 44 -15.71 -6.43 -1.02
N ASP A 45 -14.89 -6.07 -2.01
CA ASP A 45 -13.60 -6.71 -2.22
C ASP A 45 -12.60 -5.77 -2.91
N THR A 46 -11.32 -6.11 -2.73
CA THR A 46 -10.19 -5.31 -3.23
C THR A 46 -9.20 -6.18 -4.01
N ILE A 47 -8.41 -5.51 -4.85
CA ILE A 47 -7.15 -6.05 -5.37
C ILE A 47 -6.02 -5.23 -4.74
N VAL A 48 -5.17 -5.90 -3.98
CA VAL A 48 -4.10 -5.26 -3.23
C VAL A 48 -2.84 -5.21 -4.07
N PHE A 49 -2.19 -4.05 -4.10
CA PHE A 49 -0.91 -3.82 -4.78
C PHE A 49 0.18 -3.52 -3.76
N PHE A 50 1.23 -4.34 -3.76
CA PHE A 50 2.45 -4.10 -2.99
C PHE A 50 3.66 -3.94 -3.89
N GLY A 51 4.64 -3.18 -3.41
CA GLY A 51 5.92 -3.00 -4.07
C GLY A 51 6.71 -1.85 -3.45
N SER A 52 7.84 -1.53 -4.06
CA SER A 52 8.75 -0.52 -3.55
C SER A 52 8.12 0.89 -3.50
N ALA A 53 8.24 1.54 -2.33
CA ALA A 53 7.92 2.96 -2.14
C ALA A 53 8.91 3.91 -2.84
N ARG A 54 10.09 3.39 -3.25
CA ARG A 54 11.19 4.21 -3.76
C ARG A 54 11.18 4.38 -5.28
N LEU A 55 10.31 3.65 -5.99
CA LEU A 55 10.21 3.76 -7.44
C LEU A 55 9.59 5.09 -7.84
N LYS A 56 9.90 5.51 -9.07
CA LYS A 56 9.38 6.75 -9.66
C LYS A 56 8.89 6.45 -11.05
N SER A 57 8.03 7.33 -11.56
CA SER A 57 7.64 7.30 -12.97
C SER A 57 8.88 7.35 -13.86
N LYS A 58 8.78 6.76 -15.06
CA LYS A 58 9.89 6.75 -16.03
C LYS A 58 10.36 8.17 -16.34
N ARG A 59 9.41 9.12 -16.42
CA ARG A 59 9.71 10.53 -16.62
C ARG A 59 10.56 11.11 -15.49
N ASP A 60 10.13 10.92 -14.24
CA ASP A 60 10.78 11.55 -13.09
C ASP A 60 12.12 10.89 -12.76
N ALA A 61 12.24 9.56 -12.93
CA ALA A 61 13.50 8.84 -12.81
C ALA A 61 14.55 9.32 -13.84
N ASN A 62 14.14 9.51 -15.10
CA ASN A 62 15.02 10.04 -16.14
C ASN A 62 15.43 11.49 -15.86
N LYS A 63 14.50 12.32 -15.40
CA LYS A 63 14.79 13.70 -15.00
C LYS A 63 15.87 13.74 -13.92
N GLU A 64 15.73 12.93 -12.87
CA GLU A 64 16.71 12.87 -11.78
C GLU A 64 18.08 12.38 -12.21
N LEU A 65 18.14 11.39 -13.12
CA LEU A 65 19.42 10.93 -13.67
C LEU A 65 20.11 12.05 -14.46
N ARG A 66 19.36 12.77 -15.31
CA ARG A 66 19.90 13.89 -16.10
C ARG A 66 20.40 15.03 -15.20
N GLU A 67 19.62 15.42 -14.21
CA GLU A 67 20.02 16.46 -13.24
C GLU A 67 21.25 16.04 -12.43
N PHE A 68 21.32 14.78 -12.01
CA PHE A 68 22.49 14.26 -11.31
C PHE A 68 23.76 14.33 -12.17
N ILE A 69 23.68 13.90 -13.44
CA ILE A 69 24.82 13.95 -14.37
C ILE A 69 25.26 15.40 -14.63
N LYS A 70 24.31 16.32 -14.78
CA LYS A 70 24.60 17.74 -15.03
C LYS A 70 25.29 18.44 -13.85
N ASN A 71 24.84 18.16 -12.63
CA ASN A 71 25.23 18.93 -11.44
C ASN A 71 26.36 18.29 -10.63
N SER A 72 26.67 17.02 -10.84
CA SER A 72 27.62 16.30 -10.00
C SER A 72 29.03 16.27 -10.60
N LYS A 73 30.04 16.59 -9.77
CA LYS A 73 31.46 16.45 -10.16
C LYS A 73 31.84 14.97 -10.21
N LYS A 74 32.33 14.52 -11.38
CA LYS A 74 32.80 13.13 -11.60
C LYS A 74 33.91 12.70 -10.64
N THR A 75 34.66 13.64 -10.09
CA THR A 75 35.74 13.42 -9.12
C THR A 75 35.26 13.15 -7.70
N SER A 76 33.95 13.29 -7.40
CA SER A 76 33.45 13.01 -6.06
C SER A 76 33.49 11.52 -5.72
N LYS A 77 33.91 11.20 -4.48
CA LYS A 77 34.10 9.83 -3.98
C LYS A 77 32.84 8.95 -4.12
N ASP A 78 31.65 9.57 -4.11
CA ASP A 78 30.36 8.89 -4.22
C ASP A 78 29.71 8.97 -5.61
N TYR A 79 30.34 9.61 -6.61
CA TYR A 79 29.74 9.81 -7.94
C TYR A 79 29.27 8.49 -8.55
N THR A 80 30.17 7.51 -8.66
CA THR A 80 29.89 6.22 -9.30
C THR A 80 28.79 5.44 -8.58
N LYS A 81 28.78 5.48 -7.23
CA LYS A 81 27.76 4.81 -6.42
C LYS A 81 26.38 5.44 -6.63
N ASN A 82 26.31 6.77 -6.65
CA ASN A 82 25.07 7.50 -6.85
C ASN A 82 24.56 7.40 -8.30
N LEU A 83 25.48 7.39 -9.28
CA LEU A 83 25.16 7.14 -10.69
C LEU A 83 24.48 5.78 -10.86
N LYS A 84 25.10 4.71 -10.35
CA LYS A 84 24.53 3.35 -10.38
C LYS A 84 23.15 3.28 -9.74
N LYS A 85 22.93 3.98 -8.62
CA LYS A 85 21.61 4.06 -7.97
C LYS A 85 20.57 4.74 -8.88
N LYS A 86 20.91 5.85 -9.53
CA LYS A 86 19.99 6.58 -10.42
C LYS A 86 19.71 5.79 -11.70
N GLU A 87 20.71 5.16 -12.29
CA GLU A 87 20.53 4.24 -13.42
C GLU A 87 19.64 3.06 -13.06
N SER A 88 19.85 2.47 -11.87
CA SER A 88 18.97 1.43 -11.34
C SER A 88 17.54 1.91 -11.17
N LEU A 89 17.34 3.14 -10.70
CA LEU A 89 16.00 3.74 -10.57
C LEU A 89 15.32 3.91 -11.92
N VAL A 90 16.05 4.34 -12.96
CA VAL A 90 15.53 4.40 -14.33
C VAL A 90 15.15 3.01 -14.84
N ARG A 91 16.01 2.00 -14.65
CA ARG A 91 15.70 0.62 -15.06
C ARG A 91 14.45 0.10 -14.35
N MET A 92 14.33 0.31 -13.04
CA MET A 92 13.19 -0.15 -12.25
C MET A 92 11.93 0.69 -12.45
N SER A 93 12.01 1.87 -13.06
CA SER A 93 10.83 2.70 -13.36
C SER A 93 9.83 2.01 -14.29
N LYS A 94 10.25 0.96 -15.03
CA LYS A 94 9.35 0.11 -15.81
C LYS A 94 8.20 -0.42 -14.95
N TYR A 95 8.50 -0.90 -13.73
CA TYR A 95 7.48 -1.46 -12.83
C TYR A 95 6.46 -0.42 -12.36
N TYR A 96 6.85 0.85 -12.29
CA TYR A 96 5.91 1.92 -12.01
C TYR A 96 4.90 2.03 -13.17
N GLU A 97 5.36 2.09 -14.41
CA GLU A 97 4.47 2.19 -15.57
C GLU A 97 3.59 0.93 -15.73
N ASP A 98 4.17 -0.26 -15.54
CA ASP A 98 3.45 -1.54 -15.58
C ASP A 98 2.35 -1.59 -14.50
N SER A 99 2.63 -1.09 -13.29
CA SER A 99 1.65 -1.01 -12.20
C SER A 99 0.50 -0.04 -12.53
N VAL A 100 0.81 1.10 -13.15
CA VAL A 100 -0.22 2.04 -13.63
C VAL A 100 -1.12 1.37 -14.66
N GLU A 101 -0.53 0.71 -15.67
CA GLU A 101 -1.28 0.07 -16.75
C GLU A 101 -2.16 -1.09 -16.22
N LEU A 102 -1.59 -1.97 -15.41
CA LEU A 102 -2.30 -3.11 -14.83
C LEU A 102 -3.48 -2.63 -13.97
N SER A 103 -3.24 -1.66 -13.10
CA SER A 103 -4.28 -1.08 -12.26
C SER A 103 -5.40 -0.43 -13.09
N GLU A 104 -5.05 0.30 -14.14
CA GLU A 104 -6.02 0.91 -15.05
C GLU A 104 -6.91 -0.15 -15.73
N ARG A 105 -6.31 -1.23 -16.23
CA ARG A 105 -7.03 -2.34 -16.87
C ARG A 105 -7.95 -3.07 -15.91
N LEU A 106 -7.46 -3.40 -14.71
CA LEU A 106 -8.27 -4.04 -13.67
C LEU A 106 -9.42 -3.16 -13.21
N THR A 107 -9.20 -1.85 -13.12
CA THR A 107 -10.25 -0.89 -12.74
C THR A 107 -11.34 -0.82 -13.79
N ARG A 108 -10.98 -0.70 -15.08
CA ARG A 108 -11.96 -0.73 -16.19
C ARG A 108 -12.77 -2.02 -16.20
N TRP A 109 -12.10 -3.16 -16.03
CA TRP A 109 -12.77 -4.45 -15.93
C TRP A 109 -13.72 -4.50 -14.74
N SER A 110 -13.28 -4.09 -13.56
CA SER A 110 -14.12 -4.12 -12.35
C SER A 110 -15.38 -3.26 -12.49
N MET A 111 -15.24 -2.05 -13.05
CA MET A 111 -16.36 -1.14 -13.29
C MET A 111 -17.34 -1.67 -14.35
N SER A 112 -16.96 -2.64 -15.18
CA SER A 112 -17.83 -3.27 -16.17
C SER A 112 -18.67 -4.42 -15.63
N LEU A 113 -18.44 -4.84 -14.38
CA LEU A 113 -19.16 -5.97 -13.78
C LEU A 113 -20.63 -5.60 -13.51
N PRO A 114 -21.59 -6.51 -13.76
CA PRO A 114 -23.01 -6.25 -13.55
C PRO A 114 -23.37 -6.37 -12.06
N THR A 115 -22.99 -5.36 -11.27
CA THR A 115 -23.26 -5.31 -9.83
C THR A 115 -23.30 -3.88 -9.32
N ASP A 116 -24.21 -3.61 -8.38
CA ASP A 116 -24.29 -2.32 -7.70
C ASP A 116 -23.25 -2.15 -6.58
N LYS A 117 -22.47 -3.21 -6.31
CA LYS A 117 -21.41 -3.20 -5.30
C LYS A 117 -20.08 -2.79 -5.92
N LYS A 118 -19.27 -2.06 -5.15
CA LYS A 118 -17.89 -1.73 -5.54
C LYS A 118 -17.00 -2.94 -5.30
N ARG A 119 -16.72 -3.66 -6.38
CA ARG A 119 -15.88 -4.85 -6.38
C ARG A 119 -14.46 -4.54 -6.86
N PHE A 120 -13.51 -5.38 -6.50
CA PHE A 120 -12.12 -5.39 -6.95
C PHE A 120 -11.47 -4.00 -6.96
N ILE A 121 -11.79 -3.17 -5.97
CA ILE A 121 -11.26 -1.82 -5.86
C ILE A 121 -9.76 -1.90 -5.60
N ILE A 122 -8.99 -1.08 -6.32
CA ILE A 122 -7.54 -1.05 -6.16
C ILE A 122 -7.21 -0.52 -4.76
N CYS A 123 -6.43 -1.30 -4.03
CA CYS A 123 -6.02 -1.00 -2.66
C CYS A 123 -4.49 -1.02 -2.56
N SER A 124 -3.92 0.02 -1.96
CA SER A 124 -2.47 0.11 -1.73
C SER A 124 -2.19 0.67 -0.34
N GLY A 125 -0.91 0.76 0.02
CA GLY A 125 -0.49 1.44 1.25
C GLY A 125 -0.56 2.97 1.20
N GLY A 126 -1.00 3.58 0.09
CA GLY A 126 -1.20 5.02 -0.04
C GLY A 126 0.08 5.87 -0.17
N GLY A 127 1.27 5.28 -0.03
CA GLY A 127 2.55 5.98 -0.17
C GLY A 127 3.01 6.19 -1.63
N PRO A 128 4.28 6.57 -1.83
CA PRO A 128 4.90 6.74 -3.15
C PRO A 128 5.20 5.40 -3.86
N GLY A 129 5.82 5.47 -5.05
CA GLY A 129 6.29 4.29 -5.78
C GLY A 129 5.17 3.44 -6.35
N ILE A 130 5.24 2.11 -6.16
CA ILE A 130 4.23 1.18 -6.69
C ILE A 130 2.84 1.48 -6.14
N MET A 131 2.75 1.92 -4.88
CA MET A 131 1.47 2.28 -4.25
C MET A 131 0.82 3.43 -5.00
N GLU A 132 1.58 4.51 -5.25
CA GLU A 132 1.13 5.64 -6.06
C GLU A 132 0.78 5.22 -7.49
N ALA A 133 1.61 4.39 -8.14
CA ALA A 133 1.35 3.88 -9.49
C ALA A 133 0.00 3.15 -9.57
N ALA A 134 -0.29 2.28 -8.60
CA ALA A 134 -1.55 1.57 -8.54
C ALA A 134 -2.74 2.54 -8.37
N ASN A 135 -2.67 3.47 -7.42
CA ASN A 135 -3.75 4.45 -7.24
C ASN A 135 -3.93 5.35 -8.48
N LYS A 136 -2.84 5.73 -9.15
CA LYS A 136 -2.84 6.51 -10.39
C LYS A 136 -3.52 5.77 -11.55
N GLY A 137 -3.26 4.48 -11.71
CA GLY A 137 -3.91 3.65 -12.73
C GLY A 137 -5.42 3.58 -12.54
N ALA A 138 -5.87 3.36 -11.30
CA ALA A 138 -7.30 3.38 -10.97
C ALA A 138 -7.94 4.72 -11.29
N LYS A 139 -7.27 5.82 -10.92
CA LYS A 139 -7.75 7.17 -11.20
C LYS A 139 -7.84 7.46 -12.70
N ARG A 140 -6.91 6.96 -13.52
CA ARG A 140 -6.94 7.10 -14.99
C ARG A 140 -8.13 6.43 -15.63
N ALA A 141 -8.55 5.28 -15.09
CA ALA A 141 -9.77 4.59 -15.51
C ALA A 141 -11.06 5.30 -15.05
N GLY A 142 -10.97 6.39 -14.27
CA GLY A 142 -12.12 7.04 -13.66
C GLY A 142 -12.65 6.35 -12.41
N GLY A 143 -11.98 5.28 -11.96
CA GLY A 143 -12.36 4.54 -10.76
C GLY A 143 -11.82 5.14 -9.47
N GLU A 144 -12.24 4.53 -8.36
CA GLU A 144 -11.76 4.87 -7.02
C GLU A 144 -10.60 3.98 -6.61
N SER A 145 -9.80 4.45 -5.65
CA SER A 145 -8.76 3.63 -5.03
C SER A 145 -8.58 3.93 -3.54
N ILE A 146 -8.17 2.89 -2.81
CA ILE A 146 -7.98 2.90 -1.36
C ILE A 146 -6.50 3.10 -1.04
N GLY A 147 -6.21 3.92 -0.03
CA GLY A 147 -4.90 4.08 0.57
C GLY A 147 -4.95 3.76 2.06
N LEU A 148 -4.41 2.60 2.44
CA LEU A 148 -4.24 2.19 3.84
C LEU A 148 -2.86 2.66 4.31
N ASN A 149 -2.74 3.90 4.78
CA ASN A 149 -1.47 4.48 5.20
C ASN A 149 -1.10 4.09 6.64
N ILE A 150 0.16 4.27 7.04
CA ILE A 150 0.63 4.02 8.41
C ILE A 150 1.36 5.25 8.93
N SER A 151 1.14 5.60 10.20
CA SER A 151 1.89 6.66 10.86
C SER A 151 3.33 6.19 11.15
N ILE A 152 4.30 6.71 10.38
CA ILE A 152 5.74 6.51 10.62
C ILE A 152 6.47 7.86 10.69
N PRO A 153 7.64 7.93 11.36
CA PRO A 153 8.30 9.21 11.63
C PRO A 153 8.81 9.99 10.40
N TYR A 154 9.08 9.32 9.28
CA TYR A 154 9.84 9.92 8.15
C TYR A 154 9.24 9.70 6.75
N GLU A 155 7.97 9.27 6.62
CA GLU A 155 7.29 9.18 5.32
C GLU A 155 5.78 9.43 5.53
N GLN A 156 5.33 10.65 5.27
CA GLN A 156 3.95 11.06 5.54
C GLN A 156 3.39 11.91 4.39
N PHE A 157 2.89 11.24 3.36
CA PHE A 157 1.76 11.78 2.61
C PHE A 157 0.99 10.64 1.97
N VAL A 158 -0.33 10.76 1.98
CA VAL A 158 -1.18 9.96 1.12
C VAL A 158 -1.02 10.51 -0.29
N ASN A 159 -0.68 9.66 -1.26
CA ASN A 159 -0.51 10.10 -2.63
C ASN A 159 -1.83 10.69 -3.17
N LYS A 160 -1.71 11.65 -4.08
CA LYS A 160 -2.83 12.45 -4.59
C LYS A 160 -3.89 11.69 -5.38
N TYR A 161 -3.66 10.42 -5.70
CA TYR A 161 -4.56 9.60 -6.51
C TYR A 161 -5.55 8.79 -5.66
N VAL A 162 -5.33 8.69 -4.35
CA VAL A 162 -6.27 8.08 -3.39
C VAL A 162 -7.48 8.99 -3.23
N ASN A 163 -8.68 8.41 -3.21
CA ASN A 163 -9.90 9.14 -2.93
C ASN A 163 -9.92 9.58 -1.46
N LYS A 164 -10.30 10.84 -1.18
CA LYS A 164 -10.30 11.38 0.20
C LYS A 164 -11.08 10.52 1.19
N GLU A 165 -12.24 10.02 0.76
CA GLU A 165 -13.08 9.14 1.58
C GLU A 165 -12.47 7.74 1.77
N LEU A 166 -11.50 7.34 0.94
CA LEU A 166 -10.83 6.04 1.00
C LEU A 166 -9.36 6.15 1.45
N ALA A 167 -8.99 7.30 2.02
CA ALA A 167 -7.73 7.50 2.70
C ALA A 167 -7.89 7.11 4.18
N PHE A 168 -7.08 6.17 4.63
CA PHE A 168 -7.02 5.72 6.01
C PHE A 168 -5.60 5.91 6.52
N GLU A 169 -5.47 6.22 7.80
CA GLU A 169 -4.19 6.29 8.50
C GLU A 169 -4.28 5.41 9.74
N PHE A 170 -3.43 4.41 9.79
CA PHE A 170 -3.33 3.48 10.91
C PHE A 170 -2.16 3.85 11.80
N HIS A 171 -2.31 3.64 13.10
CA HIS A 171 -1.21 3.64 14.05
C HIS A 171 -0.65 2.23 14.24
N TYR A 172 -1.51 1.21 14.23
CA TYR A 172 -1.12 -0.16 14.51
C TYR A 172 -0.89 -0.97 13.21
N PHE A 173 0.34 -1.44 13.00
CA PHE A 173 0.71 -2.25 11.83
C PHE A 173 -0.20 -3.46 11.63
N PHE A 174 -0.54 -4.19 12.70
CA PHE A 174 -1.38 -5.38 12.60
C PHE A 174 -2.83 -5.06 12.18
N MET A 175 -3.35 -3.87 12.53
CA MET A 175 -4.67 -3.43 12.05
C MET A 175 -4.64 -3.11 10.56
N ARG A 176 -3.57 -2.43 10.10
CA ARG A 176 -3.36 -2.18 8.68
C ARG A 176 -3.25 -3.48 7.86
N LYS A 177 -2.44 -4.43 8.34
CA LYS A 177 -2.27 -5.77 7.74
C LYS A 177 -3.58 -6.54 7.67
N PHE A 178 -4.36 -6.52 8.75
CA PHE A 178 -5.71 -7.06 8.76
C PHE A 178 -6.56 -6.48 7.62
N TRP A 179 -6.55 -5.16 7.42
CA TRP A 179 -7.35 -4.53 6.36
C TRP A 179 -6.87 -4.83 4.94
N PHE A 180 -5.57 -5.04 4.72
CA PHE A 180 -5.08 -5.58 3.46
C PHE A 180 -5.63 -6.99 3.20
N ALA A 181 -5.59 -7.87 4.20
CA ALA A 181 -6.01 -9.26 4.03
C ALA A 181 -7.54 -9.42 3.97
N TYR A 182 -8.30 -8.66 4.77
CA TYR A 182 -9.72 -8.93 5.04
C TYR A 182 -10.62 -8.79 3.81
N LEU A 183 -10.40 -7.77 2.98
CA LEU A 183 -11.20 -7.53 1.75
C LEU A 183 -10.53 -8.05 0.47
N ALA A 184 -9.24 -8.38 0.49
CA ALA A 184 -8.52 -8.78 -0.71
C ALA A 184 -9.09 -10.05 -1.37
N LYS A 185 -9.23 -10.03 -2.69
CA LYS A 185 -9.47 -11.22 -3.53
C LYS A 185 -8.25 -11.60 -4.34
N ALA A 186 -7.39 -10.62 -4.58
CA ALA A 186 -6.11 -10.85 -5.19
C ALA A 186 -5.05 -9.93 -4.57
N LEU A 187 -3.82 -10.41 -4.60
CA LEU A 187 -2.63 -9.68 -4.27
C LEU A 187 -1.72 -9.64 -5.50
N VAL A 188 -1.24 -8.45 -5.86
CA VAL A 188 -0.23 -8.23 -6.89
C VAL A 188 1.04 -7.69 -6.22
N VAL A 189 2.13 -8.45 -6.31
CA VAL A 189 3.40 -8.16 -5.64
C VAL A 189 4.44 -7.74 -6.68
N PHE A 190 4.65 -6.43 -6.81
CA PHE A 190 5.74 -5.86 -7.60
C PHE A 190 7.07 -5.86 -6.84
N PRO A 191 8.20 -5.75 -7.55
CA PRO A 191 9.52 -5.59 -6.94
C PRO A 191 9.56 -4.56 -5.81
N GLY A 192 10.11 -4.97 -4.67
CA GLY A 192 9.93 -4.29 -3.40
C GLY A 192 11.00 -4.61 -2.35
N GLY A 193 11.00 -3.84 -1.27
CA GLY A 193 11.93 -4.04 -0.15
C GLY A 193 11.30 -4.85 0.99
N PHE A 194 11.84 -4.69 2.20
CA PHE A 194 11.39 -5.39 3.41
C PHE A 194 9.88 -5.30 3.64
N GLY A 195 9.27 -4.12 3.54
CA GLY A 195 7.82 -3.98 3.74
C GLY A 195 6.99 -4.76 2.72
N THR A 196 7.47 -4.90 1.48
CA THR A 196 6.82 -5.74 0.47
C THR A 196 6.95 -7.22 0.79
N VAL A 197 8.13 -7.65 1.24
CA VAL A 197 8.39 -9.05 1.63
C VAL A 197 7.59 -9.44 2.87
N ASP A 198 7.51 -8.55 3.86
CA ASP A 198 6.72 -8.73 5.08
C ASP A 198 5.24 -9.01 4.76
N GLU A 199 4.59 -8.12 4.02
CA GLU A 199 3.19 -8.31 3.62
C GLU A 199 2.99 -9.53 2.70
N PHE A 200 3.94 -9.80 1.80
CA PHE A 200 3.87 -10.96 0.91
C PHE A 200 3.92 -12.27 1.68
N MET A 201 4.88 -12.42 2.59
CA MET A 201 5.04 -13.63 3.41
C MET A 201 3.88 -13.82 4.39
N GLU A 202 3.33 -12.73 4.93
CA GLU A 202 2.15 -12.80 5.78
C GLU A 202 0.93 -13.36 5.01
N ILE A 203 0.67 -12.85 3.80
CA ILE A 203 -0.44 -13.35 2.97
C ILE A 203 -0.21 -14.82 2.58
N LEU A 204 1.00 -15.22 2.21
CA LEU A 204 1.31 -16.63 1.92
C LEU A 204 1.05 -17.53 3.14
N THR A 205 1.49 -17.11 4.33
CA THR A 205 1.26 -17.84 5.58
C THR A 205 -0.23 -17.97 5.88
N LEU A 206 -1.01 -16.90 5.71
CA LEU A 206 -2.45 -16.91 5.94
C LEU A 206 -3.23 -17.80 4.95
N VAL A 207 -2.76 -17.89 3.70
CA VAL A 207 -3.29 -18.81 2.69
C VAL A 207 -2.91 -20.26 3.04
N GLN A 208 -1.64 -20.53 3.32
CA GLN A 208 -1.13 -21.86 3.69
C GLN A 208 -1.84 -22.44 4.91
N THR A 209 -2.10 -21.60 5.93
CA THR A 209 -2.76 -22.02 7.18
C THR A 209 -4.29 -22.06 7.10
N GLY A 210 -4.89 -21.74 5.94
CA GLY A 210 -6.34 -21.71 5.76
C GLY A 210 -7.07 -20.63 6.57
N LYS A 211 -6.35 -19.65 7.12
CA LYS A 211 -6.96 -18.48 7.81
C LYS A 211 -7.69 -17.58 6.82
N ILE A 212 -7.20 -17.50 5.59
CA ILE A 212 -7.93 -16.95 4.45
C ILE A 212 -8.71 -18.10 3.79
N LYS A 213 -10.01 -18.17 4.06
CA LYS A 213 -10.91 -19.21 3.49
C LYS A 213 -11.40 -18.91 2.07
N LYS A 214 -11.22 -17.68 1.62
CA LYS A 214 -11.60 -17.23 0.27
C LYS A 214 -10.52 -17.64 -0.74
N ASP A 215 -10.93 -17.88 -1.98
CA ASP A 215 -10.00 -18.10 -3.07
C ASP A 215 -9.20 -16.81 -3.36
N MET A 216 -8.01 -16.72 -2.76
CA MET A 216 -7.10 -15.60 -2.88
C MET A 216 -6.09 -15.87 -3.99
N LYS A 217 -6.03 -15.01 -4.99
CA LYS A 217 -4.99 -15.10 -6.03
C LYS A 217 -3.76 -14.28 -5.63
N VAL A 218 -2.58 -14.88 -5.69
CA VAL A 218 -1.32 -14.19 -5.42
C VAL A 218 -0.50 -14.16 -6.72
N ILE A 219 -0.28 -12.96 -7.25
CA ILE A 219 0.45 -12.72 -8.49
C ILE A 219 1.77 -12.04 -8.13
N VAL A 220 2.87 -12.70 -8.43
CA VAL A 220 4.22 -12.21 -8.15
C VAL A 220 4.83 -11.71 -9.47
N TYR A 221 5.10 -10.41 -9.55
CA TYR A 221 5.51 -9.75 -10.79
C TYR A 221 7.04 -9.76 -10.95
N ASP A 222 7.51 -10.18 -12.12
CA ASP A 222 8.93 -10.36 -12.49
C ASP A 222 9.65 -11.47 -11.71
N GLU A 223 9.54 -12.69 -12.23
CA GLU A 223 10.18 -13.89 -11.67
C GLU A 223 11.70 -13.72 -11.45
N SER A 224 12.39 -13.05 -12.37
CA SER A 224 13.85 -12.86 -12.29
C SER A 224 14.25 -12.02 -11.08
N TYR A 225 13.45 -11.00 -10.75
CA TYR A 225 13.66 -10.19 -9.55
C TYR A 225 13.50 -11.05 -8.30
N TRP A 226 12.41 -11.81 -8.19
CA TRP A 226 12.09 -12.56 -6.97
C TRP A 226 13.00 -13.75 -6.73
N LYS A 227 13.43 -14.48 -7.78
CA LYS A 227 14.44 -15.54 -7.66
C LYS A 227 15.77 -15.04 -7.11
N ASN A 228 16.11 -13.77 -7.34
CA ASN A 228 17.32 -13.16 -6.81
C ASN A 228 17.17 -12.67 -5.35
N ILE A 229 15.94 -12.46 -4.86
CA ILE A 229 15.67 -12.02 -3.49
C ILE A 229 15.38 -13.21 -2.57
N ILE A 230 14.64 -14.21 -3.06
CA ILE A 230 14.13 -15.35 -2.29
C ILE A 230 14.35 -16.63 -3.09
N ASN A 231 15.09 -17.56 -2.49
CA ASN A 231 15.21 -18.91 -3.02
C ASN A 231 14.04 -19.77 -2.49
N PHE A 232 12.90 -19.75 -3.19
CA PHE A 232 11.75 -20.58 -2.82
C PHE A 232 12.04 -22.08 -2.84
N GLN A 233 12.96 -22.52 -3.70
CA GLN A 233 13.34 -23.93 -3.74
C GLN A 233 13.98 -24.36 -2.42
N ALA A 234 14.82 -23.51 -1.82
CA ALA A 234 15.41 -23.79 -0.52
C ALA A 234 14.36 -23.94 0.60
N PHE A 235 13.22 -23.26 0.52
CA PHE A 235 12.12 -23.43 1.48
C PHE A 235 11.47 -24.80 1.30
N ILE A 236 11.25 -25.22 0.05
CA ILE A 236 10.70 -26.56 -0.24
C ILE A 236 11.68 -27.64 0.23
N ASP A 237 12.97 -27.46 -0.04
CA ASP A 237 14.01 -28.45 0.25
C ASP A 237 14.27 -28.61 1.76
N ASN A 238 13.98 -27.57 2.57
CA ASN A 238 14.33 -27.54 4.00
C ASN A 238 13.13 -27.41 4.96
N GLY A 239 11.90 -27.22 4.45
CA GLY A 239 10.66 -27.08 5.24
C GLY A 239 10.36 -25.68 5.73
#